data_AF-D5EL27-F1
#
_entry.id   AF-D5EL27-F1
#
_cell.length_a   1.000
_cell.length_b   1.000
_cell.length_c   1.000
_cell.angle_alpha   90.00
_cell.angle_beta   90.00
_cell.angle_gamma   90.00
#
_symmetry.space_group_name_H-M   'P 1'
#
loop_
_entity.id
_entity.type
_entity.pdbx_description
1 polymer ?
#
loop_
_entity_poly.entity_id
_entity_poly.type
_entity_poly.pdbx_seq_one_letter_code
_entity_poly.pdbx_strand_id
1 'polypeptide(L)'
;MASLLLLANLHSMEPGEATLAVMPWSDKVQQSNYGKNSFQLTNTGDKDIVEFQIDVTKALFPDIVFDPEGIAGDSVAKPLQINTNEATGLVQGSQQPKPYLGDGGRNGYKGLRLHFDPNQDGGFNPGETLGFSIDMDPNSLAGTDKQPIDQATSPHWDCGGVSGAEMIGSEFFVVFADGSRARGQLFATNKQAGSLGIATEQPVDTQVQMKVNGTLPGETGHYADEQFKLLVNGDKGTRVRVVLAKGFIQPVSAYSEHLQAQLETLAKQDFPANNAVELQFATVTLSGEWTDLSDQFDLSGVKQYSFSADPDKPFSIDANQLPLAITAAAIDADGKPIGHVLNPIYLSYKSN
;
A
#
# COMPACT_ATOMS: atom_id res chain seq x y z
N MET A 1 -29.75 33.13 45.15
CA MET A 1 -29.45 32.66 43.78
C MET A 1 -28.48 31.51 43.90
N ALA A 2 -28.97 30.27 43.76
CA ALA A 2 -28.12 29.09 43.74
C ALA A 2 -27.61 28.90 42.30
N SER A 3 -26.29 28.97 42.13
CA SER A 3 -25.64 28.73 40.84
C SER A 3 -25.63 27.23 40.60
N LEU A 4 -26.42 26.78 39.64
CA LEU A 4 -26.45 25.41 39.15
C LEU A 4 -25.19 25.20 38.31
N LEU A 5 -24.14 24.59 38.87
CA LEU A 5 -23.04 24.04 38.07
C LEU A 5 -23.60 22.84 37.30
N LEU A 6 -23.85 23.04 36.00
CA LEU A 6 -24.06 21.96 35.07
C LEU A 6 -22.69 21.29 34.83
N LEU A 7 -22.38 20.24 35.58
CA LEU A 7 -21.35 19.29 35.17
C LEU A 7 -21.88 18.62 33.89
N ALA A 8 -21.41 19.10 32.74
CA ALA A 8 -21.48 18.31 31.53
C ALA A 8 -20.66 17.05 31.78
N ASN A 9 -21.35 15.91 31.90
CA ASN A 9 -20.71 14.61 31.70
C ASN A 9 -20.14 14.64 30.29
N LEU A 10 -18.84 14.93 30.16
CA LEU A 10 -18.04 14.47 29.05
C LEU A 10 -18.08 12.94 29.13
N HIS A 11 -19.14 12.32 28.58
CA HIS A 11 -18.92 11.03 27.96
C HIS A 11 -17.83 11.31 26.94
N SER A 12 -16.63 10.79 27.17
CA SER A 12 -15.73 10.54 26.07
C SER A 12 -16.57 9.80 25.05
N MET A 13 -16.87 10.44 23.92
CA MET A 13 -17.50 9.71 22.83
C MET A 13 -16.54 8.58 22.49
N GLU A 14 -16.96 7.36 22.80
CA GLU A 14 -16.33 6.10 22.42
C GLU A 14 -16.03 6.14 20.92
N PRO A 15 -14.76 6.34 20.50
CA PRO A 15 -14.45 6.58 19.10
C PRO A 15 -14.52 5.27 18.31
N GLY A 16 -15.09 5.35 17.11
CA GLY A 16 -14.94 4.32 16.11
C GLY A 16 -13.50 4.30 15.57
N GLU A 17 -12.90 3.12 15.55
CA GLU A 17 -11.57 2.90 15.01
C GLU A 17 -11.45 1.49 14.42
N ALA A 18 -10.68 1.36 13.34
CA ALA A 18 -10.30 0.07 12.79
C ALA A 18 -8.85 0.10 12.28
N THR A 19 -8.19 -1.04 12.36
CA THR A 19 -6.90 -1.26 11.67
C THR A 19 -7.07 -2.16 10.48
N LEU A 20 -6.43 -1.81 9.36
CA LEU A 20 -6.23 -2.72 8.24
C LEU A 20 -4.75 -3.04 8.14
N ALA A 21 -4.40 -4.31 8.24
CA ALA A 21 -3.05 -4.80 8.05
C ALA A 21 -2.98 -5.70 6.80
N VAL A 22 -2.00 -5.47 5.94
CA VAL A 22 -1.72 -6.29 4.77
C VAL A 22 -0.33 -6.87 4.90
N MET A 23 -0.27 -8.18 5.15
CA MET A 23 0.96 -8.95 5.35
C MET A 23 1.96 -8.30 6.33
N PRO A 24 1.52 -7.78 7.49
CA PRO A 24 2.30 -6.86 8.33
C PRO A 24 3.60 -7.46 8.91
N TRP A 25 3.78 -8.77 8.80
CA TRP A 25 4.91 -9.50 9.38
C TRP A 25 5.93 -9.97 8.33
N SER A 26 5.61 -9.88 7.03
CA SER A 26 6.44 -10.46 5.98
C SER A 26 7.62 -9.57 5.62
N ASP A 27 8.83 -10.06 5.87
CA ASP A 27 10.08 -9.40 5.49
C ASP A 27 10.64 -9.91 4.15
N LYS A 28 9.78 -10.48 3.31
CA LYS A 28 10.11 -10.96 1.97
C LYS A 28 9.43 -10.07 0.94
N VAL A 29 10.22 -9.29 0.20
CA VAL A 29 9.70 -8.35 -0.82
C VAL A 29 8.88 -9.05 -1.91
N GLN A 30 9.25 -10.29 -2.26
CA GLN A 30 8.59 -11.09 -3.30
C GLN A 30 7.40 -11.90 -2.78
N GLN A 31 6.61 -11.36 -1.85
CA GLN A 31 5.46 -12.10 -1.33
C GLN A 31 4.14 -11.49 -1.76
N SER A 32 3.21 -12.35 -2.16
CA SER A 32 1.89 -11.96 -2.63
C SER A 32 0.82 -12.04 -1.53
N ASN A 33 -0.16 -11.15 -1.62
CA ASN A 33 -1.40 -11.17 -0.85
C ASN A 33 -2.39 -12.28 -1.29
N TYR A 34 -2.03 -13.13 -2.25
CA TYR A 34 -2.72 -14.37 -2.60
C TYR A 34 -2.88 -15.34 -1.40
N GLY A 35 -1.92 -15.32 -0.47
CA GLY A 35 -1.89 -16.19 0.71
C GLY A 35 -3.08 -15.95 1.67
N LYS A 36 -3.47 -16.97 2.44
CA LYS A 36 -4.55 -16.84 3.45
C LYS A 36 -4.25 -15.75 4.48
N ASN A 37 -5.27 -15.01 4.92
CA ASN A 37 -5.16 -13.94 5.92
C ASN A 37 -4.11 -12.88 5.56
N SER A 38 -3.90 -12.64 4.27
CA SER A 38 -3.03 -11.59 3.79
C SER A 38 -3.57 -10.21 4.15
N PHE A 39 -4.89 -10.05 4.20
CA PHE A 39 -5.59 -8.90 4.74
C PHE A 39 -6.21 -9.25 6.10
N GLN A 40 -6.03 -8.36 7.07
CA GLN A 40 -6.63 -8.44 8.40
C GLN A 40 -7.24 -7.09 8.75
N LEU A 41 -8.56 -7.05 8.80
CA LEU A 41 -9.34 -5.91 9.27
C LEU A 41 -9.77 -6.18 10.71
N THR A 42 -9.40 -5.31 11.64
CA THR A 42 -9.73 -5.45 13.07
C THR A 42 -10.48 -4.21 13.52
N ASN A 43 -11.60 -4.40 14.23
CA ASN A 43 -12.29 -3.32 14.91
C ASN A 43 -11.54 -3.02 16.22
N THR A 44 -10.83 -1.90 16.28
CA THR A 44 -10.00 -1.52 17.45
C THR A 44 -10.63 -0.42 18.30
N GLY A 45 -11.73 0.17 17.82
CA GLY A 45 -12.49 1.17 18.55
C GLY A 45 -13.64 0.56 19.33
N ASP A 46 -14.59 1.41 19.66
CA ASP A 46 -15.69 1.09 20.57
C ASP A 46 -17.06 0.95 19.86
N LYS A 47 -17.09 1.17 18.54
CA LYS A 47 -18.31 1.12 17.71
C LYS A 47 -18.30 -0.05 16.76
N ASP A 48 -19.46 -0.69 16.56
CA ASP A 48 -19.63 -1.72 15.55
C ASP A 48 -19.38 -1.18 14.13
N ILE A 49 -18.70 -1.97 13.31
CA ILE A 49 -18.47 -1.67 11.89
C ILE A 49 -19.63 -2.25 11.06
N VAL A 50 -20.17 -1.46 10.14
CA VAL A 50 -21.23 -1.91 9.20
C VAL A 50 -20.78 -1.90 7.74
N GLU A 51 -19.72 -1.16 7.41
CA GLU A 51 -19.12 -1.16 6.08
C GLU A 51 -17.61 -0.92 6.15
N PHE A 52 -16.88 -1.64 5.31
CA PHE A 52 -15.48 -1.40 5.01
C PHE A 52 -15.32 -1.21 3.51
N GLN A 53 -14.50 -0.23 3.10
CA GLN A 53 -14.09 -0.05 1.72
C GLN A 53 -12.60 0.27 1.64
N ILE A 54 -11.87 -0.32 0.69
CA ILE A 54 -10.50 0.07 0.32
C ILE A 54 -10.44 0.49 -1.15
N ASP A 55 -9.61 1.50 -1.43
CA ASP A 55 -9.27 2.03 -2.75
C ASP A 55 -7.75 2.06 -2.90
N VAL A 56 -7.25 1.42 -3.96
CA VAL A 56 -5.80 1.25 -4.21
C VAL A 56 -5.24 2.24 -5.24
N THR A 57 -6.03 3.19 -5.72
CA THR A 57 -5.62 4.16 -6.76
C THR A 57 -4.49 5.10 -6.34
N LYS A 58 -4.26 5.25 -5.03
CA LYS A 58 -3.18 6.07 -4.44
C LYS A 58 -2.02 5.23 -3.89
N ALA A 59 -1.98 3.95 -4.25
CA ALA A 59 -0.90 3.06 -3.85
C ALA A 59 0.48 3.56 -4.35
N LEU A 60 1.53 3.17 -3.64
CA LEU A 60 2.93 3.48 -3.93
C LEU A 60 3.35 2.90 -5.28
N PHE A 61 2.75 1.77 -5.66
CA PHE A 61 2.81 1.21 -7.00
C PHE A 61 1.47 1.46 -7.70
N PRO A 62 1.42 2.35 -8.71
CA PRO A 62 0.15 2.79 -9.30
C PRO A 62 -0.48 1.75 -10.24
N ASP A 63 0.29 0.75 -10.67
CA ASP A 63 -0.15 -0.28 -11.63
C ASP A 63 -0.97 -1.40 -10.97
N ILE A 64 -1.14 -1.42 -9.64
CA ILE A 64 -1.82 -2.53 -8.97
C ILE A 64 -3.34 -2.45 -9.09
N VAL A 65 -3.97 -3.63 -9.22
CA VAL A 65 -5.43 -3.81 -9.24
C VAL A 65 -5.81 -5.10 -8.53
N PHE A 66 -7.05 -5.20 -8.06
CA PHE A 66 -7.61 -6.49 -7.66
C PHE A 66 -7.97 -7.29 -8.92
N ASP A 67 -7.52 -8.55 -8.98
CA ASP A 67 -7.75 -9.47 -10.10
C ASP A 67 -8.38 -10.81 -9.67
N PRO A 68 -9.61 -10.78 -9.12
CA PRO A 68 -10.25 -12.01 -8.65
C PRO A 68 -10.57 -13.01 -9.77
N GLU A 69 -10.41 -12.62 -11.04
CA GLU A 69 -10.73 -13.44 -12.22
C GLU A 69 -9.52 -13.85 -13.07
N GLY A 70 -8.29 -13.38 -12.79
CA GLY A 70 -7.08 -13.70 -13.56
C GLY A 70 -7.11 -13.12 -14.98
N ILE A 71 -7.62 -11.89 -15.12
CA ILE A 71 -7.78 -11.18 -16.41
C ILE A 71 -7.03 -9.84 -16.40
N ALA A 72 -6.99 -9.19 -15.23
CA ALA A 72 -6.40 -7.87 -15.06
C ALA A 72 -4.88 -7.92 -14.88
N GLY A 73 -4.32 -9.07 -14.56
CA GLY A 73 -2.90 -9.39 -14.52
C GLY A 73 -2.62 -10.68 -15.25
N ASP A 74 -1.87 -11.57 -14.61
CA ASP A 74 -1.58 -12.89 -15.15
C ASP A 74 -2.77 -13.87 -14.97
N SER A 75 -2.64 -15.09 -15.49
CA SER A 75 -3.75 -16.04 -15.55
C SER A 75 -4.04 -16.81 -14.26
N VAL A 76 -3.25 -16.63 -13.20
CA VAL A 76 -3.59 -17.11 -11.86
C VAL A 76 -4.63 -16.17 -11.25
N ALA A 77 -5.57 -16.76 -10.51
CA ALA A 77 -6.68 -16.01 -9.94
C ALA A 77 -7.01 -16.50 -8.54
N LYS A 78 -7.52 -15.57 -7.73
CA LYS A 78 -8.17 -15.86 -6.47
C LYS A 78 -9.32 -14.88 -6.20
N PRO A 79 -10.58 -15.34 -6.28
CA PRO A 79 -11.71 -14.58 -5.78
C PRO A 79 -11.57 -14.27 -4.29
N LEU A 80 -12.26 -13.23 -3.81
CA LEU A 80 -12.32 -12.90 -2.39
C LEU A 80 -12.64 -14.17 -1.57
N GLN A 81 -11.70 -14.54 -0.70
CA GLN A 81 -11.82 -15.67 0.19
C GLN A 81 -11.72 -15.20 1.63
N ILE A 82 -12.81 -15.38 2.38
CA ILE A 82 -12.79 -15.21 3.83
C ILE A 82 -12.05 -16.41 4.43
N ASN A 83 -11.05 -16.12 5.23
CA ASN A 83 -10.15 -17.12 5.79
C ASN A 83 -10.36 -17.26 7.31
N THR A 84 -10.61 -16.14 7.99
CA THR A 84 -10.95 -16.05 9.40
C THR A 84 -12.11 -15.08 9.55
N ASN A 85 -13.15 -15.47 10.30
CA ASN A 85 -14.30 -14.62 10.61
C ASN A 85 -14.71 -14.85 12.07
N GLU A 86 -14.45 -13.87 12.92
CA GLU A 86 -14.80 -13.90 14.35
C GLU A 86 -16.23 -13.45 14.59
N ALA A 87 -17.19 -14.02 13.84
CA ALA A 87 -18.62 -13.68 13.93
C ALA A 87 -18.99 -12.24 13.53
N THR A 88 -18.21 -11.62 12.64
CA THR A 88 -18.32 -10.21 12.24
C THR A 88 -19.64 -9.78 11.56
N GLY A 89 -20.62 -10.67 11.41
CA GLY A 89 -21.86 -10.39 10.67
C GLY A 89 -21.67 -10.09 9.19
N LEU A 90 -20.55 -10.52 8.60
CA LEU A 90 -20.25 -10.31 7.18
C LEU A 90 -21.37 -10.83 6.28
N VAL A 91 -21.91 -9.93 5.47
CA VAL A 91 -22.98 -10.24 4.51
C VAL A 91 -22.34 -10.78 3.23
N GLN A 92 -22.63 -12.04 2.88
CA GLN A 92 -22.15 -12.67 1.65
C GLN A 92 -23.27 -13.41 0.93
N GLY A 93 -23.16 -13.56 -0.40
CA GLY A 93 -24.05 -14.41 -1.19
C GLY A 93 -24.30 -13.89 -2.60
N SER A 94 -24.84 -14.75 -3.47
CA SER A 94 -25.09 -14.45 -4.88
C SER A 94 -26.14 -13.37 -5.14
N GLN A 95 -26.92 -12.99 -4.11
CA GLN A 95 -27.93 -11.93 -4.19
C GLN A 95 -27.38 -10.55 -3.81
N GLN A 96 -26.15 -10.47 -3.32
CA GLN A 96 -25.49 -9.21 -3.00
C GLN A 96 -24.69 -8.71 -4.22
N PRO A 97 -24.49 -7.37 -4.37
CA PRO A 97 -23.53 -6.85 -5.32
C PRO A 97 -22.17 -7.52 -5.11
N LYS A 98 -21.43 -7.75 -6.21
CA LYS A 98 -20.04 -8.17 -6.10
C LYS A 98 -19.29 -7.17 -5.20
N PRO A 99 -18.38 -7.63 -4.33
CA PRO A 99 -17.67 -6.74 -3.40
C PRO A 99 -16.65 -5.86 -4.12
N TYR A 100 -16.43 -6.03 -5.42
CA TYR A 100 -15.39 -5.35 -6.17
C TYR A 100 -15.87 -4.02 -6.75
N LEU A 101 -15.03 -3.00 -6.66
CA LEU A 101 -15.32 -1.65 -7.14
C LEU A 101 -14.44 -1.30 -8.34
N GLY A 102 -15.05 -0.83 -9.43
CA GLY A 102 -14.38 -0.50 -10.68
C GLY A 102 -14.89 -1.32 -11.86
N ASP A 103 -14.23 -1.17 -13.00
CA ASP A 103 -14.68 -1.75 -14.28
C ASP A 103 -14.48 -3.27 -14.36
N GLY A 104 -13.47 -3.81 -13.68
CA GLY A 104 -13.11 -5.22 -13.75
C GLY A 104 -12.53 -5.64 -15.10
N GLY A 105 -12.54 -6.94 -15.38
CA GLY A 105 -11.97 -7.50 -16.62
C GLY A 105 -10.51 -7.10 -16.77
N ARG A 106 -10.10 -6.66 -17.98
CA ARG A 106 -8.72 -6.24 -18.24
C ARG A 106 -8.28 -4.97 -17.50
N ASN A 107 -9.21 -4.18 -16.97
CA ASN A 107 -8.88 -2.98 -16.19
C ASN A 107 -8.68 -3.30 -14.70
N GLY A 108 -9.07 -4.50 -14.26
CA GLY A 108 -9.14 -4.88 -12.86
C GLY A 108 -10.11 -4.04 -12.04
N TYR A 109 -10.16 -4.32 -10.74
CA TYR A 109 -10.92 -3.52 -9.79
C TYR A 109 -9.98 -2.62 -8.98
N LYS A 110 -10.43 -1.39 -8.73
CA LYS A 110 -9.68 -0.37 -7.98
C LYS A 110 -10.02 -0.37 -6.49
N GLY A 111 -11.01 -1.14 -6.08
CA GLY A 111 -11.38 -1.25 -4.68
C GLY A 111 -12.17 -2.49 -4.32
N LEU A 112 -12.36 -2.65 -3.02
CA LEU A 112 -13.15 -3.71 -2.39
C LEU A 112 -14.10 -3.06 -1.38
N ARG A 113 -15.35 -3.51 -1.31
CA ARG A 113 -16.36 -3.13 -0.33
C ARG A 113 -16.95 -4.37 0.35
N LEU A 114 -17.00 -4.35 1.66
CA LEU A 114 -17.60 -5.37 2.51
C LEU A 114 -18.66 -4.73 3.40
N HIS A 115 -19.76 -5.45 3.61
CA HIS A 115 -20.87 -5.03 4.46
C HIS A 115 -21.06 -6.01 5.60
N PHE A 116 -21.46 -5.50 6.76
CA PHE A 116 -21.68 -6.26 7.97
C PHE A 116 -23.08 -5.93 8.52
N ASP A 117 -23.87 -6.95 8.82
CA ASP A 117 -25.22 -6.81 9.38
C ASP A 117 -25.16 -7.04 10.90
N PRO A 118 -25.50 -6.03 11.73
CA PRO A 118 -25.59 -6.18 13.18
C PRO A 118 -26.54 -7.29 13.66
N ASN A 119 -27.49 -7.71 12.82
CA ASN A 119 -28.44 -8.78 13.14
C ASN A 119 -27.94 -10.17 12.71
N GLN A 120 -26.83 -10.25 11.98
CA GLN A 120 -26.18 -11.49 11.60
C GLN A 120 -24.94 -11.69 12.47
N ASP A 121 -24.84 -12.83 13.15
CA ASP A 121 -23.69 -13.21 13.99
C ASP A 121 -23.28 -12.21 15.10
N GLY A 122 -24.05 -11.15 15.33
CA GLY A 122 -23.76 -10.10 16.32
C GLY A 122 -23.23 -8.79 15.72
N GLY A 123 -22.96 -8.75 14.40
CA GLY A 123 -22.29 -7.63 13.74
C GLY A 123 -20.77 -7.68 13.91
N PHE A 124 -20.07 -6.66 13.41
CA PHE A 124 -18.62 -6.58 13.53
C PHE A 124 -18.24 -5.76 14.77
N ASN A 125 -18.16 -6.44 15.91
CA ASN A 125 -18.02 -5.83 17.23
C ASN A 125 -16.57 -5.41 17.56
N PRO A 126 -16.38 -4.49 18.52
CA PRO A 126 -15.08 -4.16 19.09
C PRO A 126 -14.23 -5.38 19.47
N GLY A 127 -12.98 -5.39 19.02
CA GLY A 127 -11.99 -6.45 19.30
C GLY A 127 -11.98 -7.61 18.30
N GLU A 128 -12.98 -7.72 17.43
CA GLU A 128 -13.04 -8.79 16.43
C GLU A 128 -12.11 -8.53 15.24
N THR A 129 -11.72 -9.60 14.55
CA THR A 129 -10.93 -9.55 13.32
C THR A 129 -11.56 -10.35 12.18
N LEU A 130 -11.64 -9.74 11.01
CA LEU A 130 -11.89 -10.39 9.73
C LEU A 130 -10.58 -10.59 8.98
N GLY A 131 -10.22 -11.85 8.72
CA GLY A 131 -9.09 -12.24 7.90
C GLY A 131 -9.53 -12.72 6.52
N PHE A 132 -8.98 -12.15 5.45
CA PHE A 132 -9.32 -12.51 4.08
C PHE A 132 -8.12 -12.44 3.15
N SER A 133 -8.33 -12.94 1.93
CA SER A 133 -7.37 -12.87 0.84
C SER A 133 -8.10 -12.76 -0.50
N ILE A 134 -7.41 -12.18 -1.47
CA ILE A 134 -7.91 -11.92 -2.82
C ILE A 134 -6.67 -11.72 -3.70
N ASP A 135 -6.78 -12.06 -4.98
CA ASP A 135 -5.70 -11.77 -5.91
C ASP A 135 -5.56 -10.29 -6.20
N MET A 136 -4.32 -9.86 -6.34
CA MET A 136 -3.96 -8.57 -6.87
C MET A 136 -2.76 -8.73 -7.78
N ASP A 137 -2.81 -8.02 -8.89
CA ASP A 137 -1.78 -8.04 -9.91
C ASP A 137 -1.46 -6.63 -10.41
N PRO A 138 -0.27 -6.43 -10.99
CA PRO A 138 -0.02 -5.29 -11.83
C PRO A 138 -0.78 -5.36 -13.16
N ASN A 139 -1.45 -4.27 -13.54
CA ASN A 139 -2.29 -4.21 -14.72
C ASN A 139 -1.51 -4.20 -16.05
N SER A 140 -0.23 -3.85 -16.01
CA SER A 140 0.71 -4.05 -17.12
C SER A 140 0.84 -5.51 -17.56
N LEU A 141 0.40 -6.47 -16.75
CA LEU A 141 0.41 -7.90 -17.09
C LEU A 141 -0.94 -8.42 -17.63
N ALA A 142 -1.95 -7.55 -17.80
CA ALA A 142 -3.32 -7.98 -18.11
C ALA A 142 -3.44 -8.94 -19.31
N GLY A 143 -3.97 -10.13 -19.05
CA GLY A 143 -4.24 -11.17 -20.04
C GLY A 143 -3.00 -11.93 -20.48
N THR A 144 -1.99 -12.02 -19.61
CA THR A 144 -0.80 -12.86 -19.80
C THR A 144 -0.93 -14.22 -19.12
N ASP A 145 -0.07 -15.15 -19.50
CA ASP A 145 0.06 -16.42 -18.81
C ASP A 145 1.16 -16.35 -17.74
N LYS A 146 0.86 -16.88 -16.54
CA LYS A 146 1.75 -16.93 -15.38
C LYS A 146 3.16 -17.45 -15.70
N GLN A 147 3.23 -18.63 -16.31
CA GLN A 147 4.50 -19.34 -16.44
C GLN A 147 5.48 -18.62 -17.41
N PRO A 148 5.07 -18.20 -18.62
CA PRO A 148 5.97 -17.46 -19.51
C PRO A 148 6.52 -16.16 -18.92
N ILE A 149 5.72 -15.38 -18.18
CA ILE A 149 6.20 -14.14 -17.58
C ILE A 149 7.18 -14.41 -16.44
N ASP A 150 6.90 -15.35 -15.54
CA ASP A 150 7.79 -15.69 -14.43
C ASP A 150 9.15 -16.21 -14.96
N GLN A 151 9.16 -16.94 -16.07
CA GLN A 151 10.40 -17.41 -16.72
C GLN A 151 11.22 -16.28 -17.34
N ALA A 152 10.58 -15.19 -17.72
CA ALA A 152 11.23 -14.03 -18.32
C ALA A 152 11.63 -12.96 -17.29
N THR A 153 11.50 -13.26 -15.99
CA THR A 153 11.99 -12.39 -14.93
C THR A 153 13.50 -12.46 -14.73
N SER A 154 14.09 -11.34 -14.31
CA SER A 154 15.50 -11.27 -13.94
C SER A 154 15.69 -10.22 -12.86
N PRO A 155 15.97 -10.60 -11.60
CA PRO A 155 16.12 -11.96 -11.08
C PRO A 155 14.79 -12.76 -11.11
N HIS A 156 14.87 -14.08 -10.90
CA HIS A 156 13.70 -14.96 -11.02
C HIS A 156 12.74 -14.83 -9.83
N TRP A 157 11.49 -14.42 -10.08
CA TRP A 157 10.43 -14.33 -9.08
C TRP A 157 9.03 -14.27 -9.72
N ASP A 158 8.02 -14.13 -8.87
CA ASP A 158 6.61 -13.97 -9.22
C ASP A 158 6.35 -12.55 -9.80
N CYS A 159 5.92 -12.48 -11.06
CA CYS A 159 5.56 -11.23 -11.71
C CYS A 159 4.21 -10.65 -11.25
N GLY A 160 3.22 -11.52 -11.02
CA GLY A 160 1.86 -11.12 -10.67
C GLY A 160 1.69 -10.75 -9.20
N GLY A 161 2.57 -11.25 -8.34
CA GLY A 161 2.46 -11.05 -6.89
C GLY A 161 2.51 -9.57 -6.45
N VAL A 162 1.42 -9.11 -5.81
CA VAL A 162 1.36 -7.82 -5.11
C VAL A 162 1.36 -8.02 -3.60
N SER A 163 2.23 -7.30 -2.89
CA SER A 163 2.31 -7.32 -1.43
C SER A 163 1.61 -6.12 -0.78
N GLY A 164 1.56 -6.10 0.56
CA GLY A 164 1.09 -4.93 1.31
C GLY A 164 2.00 -3.71 1.14
N ALA A 165 3.29 -3.89 0.83
CA ALA A 165 4.23 -2.80 0.62
C ALA A 165 3.90 -1.98 -0.64
N GLU A 166 3.57 -2.63 -1.74
CA GLU A 166 3.12 -1.98 -2.97
C GLU A 166 1.83 -1.16 -2.75
N MET A 167 0.98 -1.60 -1.81
CA MET A 167 -0.28 -0.96 -1.44
C MET A 167 -0.14 0.26 -0.51
N ILE A 168 1.07 0.63 -0.06
CA ILE A 168 1.28 1.84 0.78
C ILE A 168 0.63 3.06 0.11
N GLY A 169 -0.12 3.87 0.85
CA GLY A 169 -0.86 5.02 0.33
C GLY A 169 -2.31 4.73 -0.08
N SER A 170 -2.68 3.45 -0.25
CA SER A 170 -4.08 3.05 -0.45
C SER A 170 -4.97 3.57 0.68
N GLU A 171 -6.13 4.11 0.33
CA GLU A 171 -7.09 4.67 1.28
C GLU A 171 -8.14 3.62 1.63
N PHE A 172 -8.54 3.57 2.90
CA PHE A 172 -9.68 2.77 3.32
C PHE A 172 -10.61 3.54 4.24
N PHE A 173 -11.87 3.13 4.23
CA PHE A 173 -12.99 3.78 4.87
C PHE A 173 -13.76 2.77 5.68
N VAL A 174 -14.24 3.22 6.84
CA VAL A 174 -15.09 2.45 7.72
C VAL A 174 -16.32 3.27 8.05
N VAL A 175 -17.50 2.64 7.97
CA VAL A 175 -18.76 3.19 8.45
C VAL A 175 -19.16 2.41 9.69
N PHE A 176 -19.51 3.14 10.75
CA PHE A 176 -19.95 2.56 12.01
C PHE A 176 -21.48 2.51 12.11
N ALA A 177 -22.01 1.70 13.02
CA ALA A 177 -23.44 1.47 13.17
C ALA A 177 -24.27 2.74 13.49
N ASP A 178 -23.65 3.77 14.08
CA ASP A 178 -24.27 5.07 14.33
C ASP A 178 -24.26 6.01 13.10
N GLY A 179 -23.72 5.54 11.97
CA GLY A 179 -23.58 6.28 10.72
C GLY A 179 -22.33 7.16 10.62
N SER A 180 -21.54 7.25 11.69
CA SER A 180 -20.24 7.94 11.67
C SER A 180 -19.21 7.20 10.80
N ARG A 181 -18.11 7.88 10.47
CA ARG A 181 -17.13 7.39 9.50
C ARG A 181 -15.71 7.70 9.90
N ALA A 182 -14.82 6.77 9.60
CA ALA A 182 -13.39 6.94 9.72
C ALA A 182 -12.69 6.65 8.39
N ARG A 183 -11.54 7.30 8.18
CA ARG A 183 -10.66 7.08 7.02
C ARG A 183 -9.25 6.76 7.52
N GLY A 184 -8.60 5.80 6.88
CA GLY A 184 -7.20 5.48 7.09
C GLY A 184 -6.44 5.34 5.77
N GLN A 185 -5.12 5.30 5.87
CA GLN A 185 -4.21 5.00 4.77
C GLN A 185 -3.23 3.91 5.17
N LEU A 186 -2.95 2.97 4.26
CA LEU A 186 -1.92 1.96 4.48
C LEU A 186 -0.53 2.60 4.46
N PHE A 187 0.32 2.20 5.40
CA PHE A 187 1.71 2.64 5.46
C PHE A 187 2.66 1.52 5.92
N ALA A 188 3.96 1.68 5.68
CA ALA A 188 4.93 0.62 5.92
C ALA A 188 5.04 0.18 7.38
N THR A 189 5.11 -1.13 7.58
CA THR A 189 5.36 -1.79 8.89
C THR A 189 6.84 -1.96 9.24
N ASN A 190 7.75 -1.31 8.50
CA ASN A 190 9.20 -1.58 8.55
C ASN A 190 9.56 -3.02 8.16
N LYS A 191 8.78 -3.60 7.25
CA LYS A 191 8.94 -4.94 6.68
C LYS A 191 8.88 -4.85 5.16
N GLN A 192 9.59 -5.73 4.46
CA GLN A 192 9.69 -5.69 3.00
C GLN A 192 8.36 -5.87 2.25
N ALA A 193 7.33 -6.49 2.85
CA ALA A 193 6.05 -6.73 2.17
C ALA A 193 4.82 -6.28 2.96
N GLY A 194 5.02 -5.64 4.11
CA GLY A 194 3.95 -5.38 5.07
C GLY A 194 3.52 -3.92 5.12
N SER A 195 2.20 -3.69 5.06
CA SER A 195 1.61 -2.40 5.40
C SER A 195 0.52 -2.52 6.48
N LEU A 196 0.26 -1.40 7.15
CA LEU A 196 -0.77 -1.25 8.16
C LEU A 196 -1.31 0.18 8.09
N GLY A 197 -2.60 0.35 8.32
CA GLY A 197 -3.23 1.66 8.46
C GLY A 197 -4.25 1.67 9.59
N ILE A 198 -4.52 2.86 10.11
CA ILE A 198 -5.54 3.12 11.15
C ILE A 198 -6.59 4.05 10.55
N ALA A 199 -7.85 3.64 10.57
CA ALA A 199 -8.98 4.52 10.34
C ALA A 199 -9.61 4.86 11.68
N THR A 200 -9.57 6.13 12.07
CA THR A 200 -10.13 6.61 13.35
C THR A 200 -11.00 7.85 13.14
N GLU A 201 -12.03 8.03 13.96
CA GLU A 201 -12.79 9.28 14.03
C GLU A 201 -12.00 10.42 14.69
N GLN A 202 -10.87 10.11 15.33
CA GLN A 202 -10.00 11.07 16.01
C GLN A 202 -8.60 11.09 15.35
N PRO A 203 -8.49 11.48 14.07
CA PRO A 203 -7.20 11.48 13.39
C PRO A 203 -6.27 12.51 14.04
N VAL A 204 -5.00 12.13 14.18
CA VAL A 204 -3.94 13.05 14.57
C VAL A 204 -3.58 13.90 13.35
N ASP A 205 -3.69 15.22 13.47
CA ASP A 205 -3.17 16.13 12.46
C ASP A 205 -1.65 16.24 12.60
N THR A 206 -0.93 15.78 11.58
CA THR A 206 0.54 15.74 11.59
C THR A 206 1.07 16.59 10.45
N GLN A 207 1.91 17.58 10.77
CA GLN A 207 2.45 18.54 9.80
C GLN A 207 3.73 18.02 9.12
N VAL A 208 3.76 16.73 8.75
CA VAL A 208 4.95 16.12 8.12
C VAL A 208 5.16 16.71 6.72
N GLN A 209 6.38 17.15 6.45
CA GLN A 209 6.83 17.64 5.16
C GLN A 209 8.04 16.83 4.71
N MET A 210 8.16 16.62 3.40
CA MET A 210 9.28 15.94 2.78
C MET A 210 9.65 16.64 1.48
N LYS A 211 10.93 16.59 1.12
CA LYS A 211 11.39 16.88 -0.24
C LYS A 211 12.60 16.04 -0.58
N VAL A 212 12.71 15.64 -1.84
CA VAL A 212 13.86 14.87 -2.35
C VAL A 212 14.42 15.59 -3.56
N ASN A 213 15.68 16.01 -3.51
CA ASN A 213 16.32 16.80 -4.58
C ASN A 213 15.54 18.10 -4.93
N GLY A 214 14.74 18.62 -3.99
CA GLY A 214 13.85 19.76 -4.22
C GLY A 214 12.45 19.41 -4.74
N THR A 215 12.21 18.17 -5.17
CA THR A 215 10.91 17.63 -5.57
C THR A 215 10.02 17.41 -4.34
N LEU A 216 8.73 17.72 -4.46
CA LEU A 216 7.72 17.65 -3.39
C LEU A 216 6.80 16.42 -3.54
N PRO A 217 6.13 15.97 -2.46
CA PRO A 217 5.14 14.89 -2.51
C PRO A 217 4.10 15.05 -3.62
N GLY A 218 3.93 14.01 -4.44
CA GLY A 218 3.04 14.01 -5.62
C GLY A 218 3.69 14.50 -6.91
N GLU A 219 4.96 14.91 -6.89
CA GLU A 219 5.73 15.28 -8.07
C GLU A 219 6.69 14.17 -8.51
N THR A 220 7.18 14.31 -9.74
CA THR A 220 8.26 13.47 -10.28
C THR A 220 9.56 14.24 -10.39
N GLY A 221 10.68 13.50 -10.35
CA GLY A 221 12.01 14.09 -10.44
C GLY A 221 13.06 13.10 -10.92
N HIS A 222 14.31 13.50 -10.73
CA HIS A 222 15.47 12.69 -11.07
C HIS A 222 16.44 12.56 -9.90
N TYR A 223 17.19 11.48 -9.89
CA TYR A 223 18.35 11.31 -9.02
C TYR A 223 19.58 10.88 -9.83
N ALA A 224 20.75 11.16 -9.27
CA ALA A 224 22.05 10.74 -9.75
C ALA A 224 22.91 10.36 -8.53
N ASP A 225 23.97 9.60 -8.75
CA ASP A 225 24.76 8.96 -7.69
C ASP A 225 25.31 9.95 -6.64
N GLU A 226 25.58 11.20 -7.02
CA GLU A 226 26.17 12.21 -6.13
C GLU A 226 25.19 13.32 -5.69
N GLN A 227 23.91 13.22 -6.05
CA GLN A 227 22.94 14.34 -5.89
C GLN A 227 21.72 14.00 -5.05
N PHE A 228 21.68 12.84 -4.38
CA PHE A 228 20.54 12.48 -3.55
C PHE A 228 20.50 13.29 -2.25
N LYS A 229 19.41 14.04 -2.07
CA LYS A 229 19.14 14.83 -0.88
C LYS A 229 17.71 14.67 -0.40
N LEU A 230 17.51 13.89 0.66
CA LEU A 230 16.22 13.67 1.29
C LEU A 230 16.10 14.47 2.59
N LEU A 231 15.15 15.39 2.62
CA LEU A 231 14.90 16.24 3.79
C LEU A 231 13.47 16.02 4.29
N VAL A 232 13.31 15.92 5.62
CA VAL A 232 12.01 15.85 6.28
C VAL A 232 11.88 16.94 7.35
N ASN A 233 10.65 17.41 7.58
CA ASN A 233 10.34 18.40 8.60
C ASN A 233 8.92 18.19 9.15
N GLY A 234 8.58 18.91 10.22
CA GLY A 234 7.31 18.85 10.92
C GLY A 234 7.49 19.18 12.41
N ASP A 235 6.44 18.99 13.19
CA ASP A 235 6.45 19.39 14.61
C ASP A 235 7.52 18.65 15.42
N LYS A 236 8.17 19.38 16.32
CA LYS A 236 9.18 18.83 17.22
C LYS A 236 8.61 17.68 18.06
N GLY A 237 9.31 16.56 18.08
CA GLY A 237 8.93 15.36 18.81
C GLY A 237 8.10 14.36 18.00
N THR A 238 7.57 14.76 16.83
CA THR A 238 6.89 13.84 15.92
C THR A 238 7.89 12.79 15.41
N ARG A 239 7.55 11.51 15.54
CA ARG A 239 8.30 10.41 14.92
C ARG A 239 7.80 10.26 13.50
N VAL A 240 8.71 10.31 12.53
CA VAL A 240 8.41 10.11 11.11
C VAL A 240 9.17 8.90 10.63
N ARG A 241 8.49 8.07 9.83
CA ARG A 241 9.15 7.05 9.02
C ARG A 241 9.07 7.46 7.56
N VAL A 242 10.19 7.35 6.87
CA VAL A 242 10.34 7.50 5.44
C VAL A 242 10.53 6.11 4.84
N VAL A 243 9.86 5.85 3.73
CA VAL A 243 9.97 4.63 2.93
C VAL A 243 10.53 5.00 1.59
N LEU A 244 11.57 4.28 1.15
CA LEU A 244 12.05 4.31 -0.23
C LEU A 244 11.87 2.90 -0.80
N ALA A 245 11.01 2.77 -1.79
CA ALA A 245 10.84 1.55 -2.55
C ALA A 245 11.65 1.64 -3.84
N LYS A 246 12.40 0.58 -4.14
CA LYS A 246 12.99 0.32 -5.45
C LYS A 246 12.09 -0.66 -6.16
N GLY A 247 11.79 -0.38 -7.41
CA GLY A 247 11.02 -1.27 -8.27
C GLY A 247 11.45 -1.13 -9.71
N PHE A 248 11.06 -2.07 -10.55
CA PHE A 248 11.27 -1.97 -12.00
C PHE A 248 10.29 -2.87 -12.74
N ILE A 249 10.36 -2.82 -14.06
CA ILE A 249 9.50 -3.59 -14.96
C ILE A 249 9.93 -5.06 -14.97
N GLN A 250 8.97 -5.93 -14.73
CA GLN A 250 9.07 -7.35 -14.94
C GLN A 250 7.85 -7.85 -15.74
N PRO A 251 8.00 -8.88 -16.60
CA PRO A 251 9.27 -9.52 -16.94
C PRO A 251 10.21 -8.58 -17.70
N VAL A 252 11.50 -8.88 -17.72
CA VAL A 252 12.50 -8.07 -18.44
C VAL A 252 12.45 -8.24 -19.97
N SER A 253 11.61 -9.16 -20.45
CA SER A 253 11.35 -9.43 -21.86
C SER A 253 9.92 -9.90 -22.06
N ALA A 254 9.26 -9.44 -23.11
CA ALA A 254 7.93 -9.89 -23.47
C ALA A 254 7.97 -11.12 -24.39
N TYR A 255 7.07 -12.08 -24.18
CA TYR A 255 6.90 -13.24 -25.07
C TYR A 255 5.88 -13.00 -26.19
N SER A 256 5.18 -11.86 -26.19
CA SER A 256 4.15 -11.50 -27.17
C SER A 256 4.14 -9.99 -27.46
N GLU A 257 3.63 -9.59 -28.63
CA GLU A 257 3.46 -8.18 -29.00
C GLU A 257 2.49 -7.43 -28.08
N HIS A 258 1.46 -8.12 -27.59
CA HIS A 258 0.50 -7.57 -26.63
C HIS A 258 1.19 -7.17 -25.32
N LEU A 259 1.95 -8.09 -24.72
CA LEU A 259 2.71 -7.81 -23.50
C LEU A 259 3.78 -6.75 -23.74
N GLN A 260 4.48 -6.79 -24.89
CA GLN A 260 5.48 -5.78 -25.24
C GLN A 260 4.87 -4.37 -25.21
N ALA A 261 3.70 -4.17 -25.83
CA ALA A 261 3.01 -2.88 -25.85
C ALA A 261 2.58 -2.41 -24.44
N GLN A 262 2.18 -3.34 -23.56
CA GLN A 262 1.84 -3.01 -22.17
C GLN A 262 3.07 -2.57 -21.38
N LEU A 263 4.17 -3.31 -21.46
CA LEU A 263 5.42 -2.97 -20.76
C LEU A 263 6.04 -1.67 -21.29
N GLU A 264 5.94 -1.39 -22.60
CA GLU A 264 6.33 -0.11 -23.19
C GLU A 264 5.45 1.06 -22.71
N THR A 265 4.19 0.79 -22.37
CA THR A 265 3.29 1.78 -21.77
C THR A 265 3.66 2.04 -20.31
N LEU A 266 3.98 0.98 -19.55
CA LEU A 266 4.49 1.10 -18.19
C LEU A 266 5.83 1.86 -18.14
N ALA A 267 6.72 1.61 -19.10
CA ALA A 267 8.02 2.27 -19.22
C ALA A 267 7.93 3.80 -19.41
N LYS A 268 6.77 4.32 -19.81
CA LYS A 268 6.51 5.75 -20.01
C LYS A 268 5.82 6.40 -18.80
N GLN A 269 5.44 5.62 -17.79
CA GLN A 269 4.83 6.14 -16.57
C GLN A 269 5.87 6.85 -15.70
N ASP A 270 5.37 7.70 -14.81
CA ASP A 270 6.16 8.42 -13.80
C ASP A 270 6.98 7.48 -12.90
N PHE A 271 6.44 6.30 -12.63
CA PHE A 271 7.11 5.21 -11.92
C PHE A 271 7.02 3.92 -12.75
N PRO A 272 8.04 3.62 -13.59
CA PRO A 272 8.03 2.47 -14.48
C PRO A 272 8.40 1.19 -13.72
N ALA A 273 7.50 0.75 -12.84
CA ALA A 273 7.68 -0.44 -12.03
C ALA A 273 6.34 -1.12 -11.77
N ASN A 274 6.33 -2.44 -11.91
CA ASN A 274 5.21 -3.31 -11.54
C ASN A 274 5.58 -4.32 -10.46
N ASN A 275 6.88 -4.54 -10.21
CA ASN A 275 7.35 -5.32 -9.07
C ASN A 275 8.31 -4.52 -8.20
N ALA A 276 8.12 -4.63 -6.89
CA ALA A 276 9.08 -4.16 -5.89
C ALA A 276 10.29 -5.11 -5.84
N VAL A 277 11.48 -4.55 -5.63
CA VAL A 277 12.71 -5.34 -5.44
C VAL A 277 13.34 -5.12 -4.06
N GLU A 278 13.16 -3.95 -3.47
CA GLU A 278 13.65 -3.63 -2.13
C GLU A 278 12.84 -2.47 -1.54
N LEU A 279 12.55 -2.53 -0.25
CA LEU A 279 12.14 -1.37 0.54
C LEU A 279 13.21 -1.02 1.56
N GLN A 280 13.48 0.27 1.69
CA GLN A 280 14.36 0.83 2.71
C GLN A 280 13.56 1.78 3.61
N PHE A 281 13.98 1.85 4.86
CA PHE A 281 13.26 2.57 5.90
C PHE A 281 14.21 3.42 6.72
N ALA A 282 13.84 4.68 6.93
CA ALA A 282 14.49 5.55 7.89
C ALA A 282 13.44 6.06 8.88
N THR A 283 13.74 6.04 10.18
CA THR A 283 12.87 6.60 11.21
C THR A 283 13.62 7.68 11.97
N VAL A 284 12.97 8.83 12.16
CA VAL A 284 13.55 9.98 12.85
C VAL A 284 12.54 10.64 13.77
N THR A 285 13.00 11.14 14.92
CA THR A 285 12.22 12.06 15.74
C THR A 285 12.58 13.48 15.33
N LEU A 286 11.59 14.23 14.86
CA LEU A 286 11.79 15.57 14.31
C LEU A 286 12.19 16.58 15.39
N SER A 287 13.08 17.49 15.04
CA SER A 287 13.57 18.55 15.92
C SER A 287 12.72 19.83 15.86
N GLY A 288 11.82 19.94 14.88
CA GLY A 288 11.15 21.19 14.47
C GLY A 288 11.84 21.89 13.30
N GLU A 289 12.98 21.39 12.84
CA GLU A 289 13.74 21.88 11.70
C GLU A 289 13.93 20.78 10.64
N TRP A 290 14.27 21.18 9.41
CA TRP A 290 14.61 20.23 8.36
C TRP A 290 15.74 19.29 8.79
N THR A 291 15.47 17.99 8.74
CA THR A 291 16.40 16.92 9.06
C THR A 291 16.80 16.19 7.78
N ASP A 292 18.10 15.99 7.61
CA ASP A 292 18.68 15.28 6.46
C ASP A 292 18.77 13.78 6.76
N LEU A 293 18.18 12.97 5.87
CA LEU A 293 18.17 11.51 5.96
C LEU A 293 18.84 10.85 4.75
N SER A 294 19.58 11.61 3.94
CA SER A 294 20.15 11.13 2.68
C SER A 294 21.04 9.90 2.88
N ASP A 295 21.91 9.94 3.90
CA ASP A 295 22.85 8.85 4.23
C ASP A 295 22.17 7.61 4.86
N GLN A 296 20.85 7.63 5.07
CA GLN A 296 20.10 6.48 5.58
C GLN A 296 19.65 5.54 4.46
N PHE A 297 19.79 5.94 3.19
CA PHE A 297 19.34 5.19 2.03
C PHE A 297 20.53 4.79 1.14
N ASP A 298 20.57 3.52 0.77
CA ASP A 298 21.56 2.97 -0.15
C ASP A 298 20.95 2.92 -1.55
N LEU A 299 21.35 3.85 -2.43
CA LEU A 299 20.85 3.88 -3.80
C LEU A 299 21.56 2.90 -4.73
N SER A 300 22.65 2.28 -4.26
CA SER A 300 23.44 1.36 -5.06
C SER A 300 22.89 -0.07 -4.94
N GLY A 301 22.78 -0.74 -6.08
CA GLY A 301 22.39 -2.14 -6.19
C GLY A 301 21.15 -2.55 -5.39
N VAL A 302 21.04 -3.85 -5.16
CA VAL A 302 20.11 -4.44 -4.19
C VAL A 302 20.83 -5.58 -3.49
N LYS A 303 20.98 -5.55 -2.16
CA LYS A 303 21.85 -6.50 -1.44
C LYS A 303 21.47 -7.97 -1.64
N GLN A 304 20.18 -8.25 -1.86
CA GLN A 304 19.66 -9.61 -2.00
C GLN A 304 19.76 -10.15 -3.44
N TYR A 305 19.95 -9.29 -4.43
CA TYR A 305 19.82 -9.66 -5.84
C TYR A 305 20.98 -9.11 -6.67
N SER A 306 21.53 -9.94 -7.54
CA SER A 306 22.51 -9.52 -8.53
C SER A 306 21.84 -9.50 -9.90
N PHE A 307 21.73 -8.31 -10.49
CA PHE A 307 21.21 -8.12 -11.84
C PHE A 307 21.82 -6.84 -12.45
N SER A 308 21.75 -6.73 -13.77
CA SER A 308 22.22 -5.59 -14.52
C SER A 308 21.40 -5.43 -15.80
N ALA A 309 21.59 -4.30 -16.48
CA ALA A 309 21.09 -4.15 -17.83
C ALA A 309 21.68 -5.23 -18.75
N ASP A 310 20.84 -5.76 -19.61
CA ASP A 310 21.12 -6.78 -20.61
C ASP A 310 20.58 -6.25 -21.96
N PRO A 311 21.46 -6.02 -22.96
CA PRO A 311 21.06 -5.41 -24.22
C PRO A 311 20.03 -6.25 -25.02
N ASP A 312 19.93 -7.55 -24.73
CA ASP A 312 18.98 -8.44 -25.39
C ASP A 312 17.60 -8.45 -24.67
N LYS A 313 17.50 -7.77 -23.52
CA LYS A 313 16.28 -7.72 -22.69
C LYS A 313 15.85 -6.26 -22.46
N PRO A 314 14.87 -5.75 -23.23
CA PRO A 314 14.59 -4.32 -23.32
C PRO A 314 14.14 -3.66 -22.02
N PHE A 315 13.62 -4.44 -21.07
CA PHE A 315 13.17 -3.93 -19.77
C PHE A 315 14.11 -4.28 -18.62
N SER A 316 15.25 -4.90 -18.90
CA SER A 316 16.32 -5.07 -17.91
C SER A 316 16.98 -3.72 -17.61
N ILE A 317 17.46 -3.56 -16.38
CA ILE A 317 18.01 -2.31 -15.89
C ILE A 317 19.22 -2.56 -14.99
N ASP A 318 20.15 -1.60 -14.96
CA ASP A 318 21.25 -1.63 -13.99
C ASP A 318 20.68 -1.46 -12.57
N ALA A 319 21.15 -2.28 -11.63
CA ALA A 319 20.65 -2.26 -10.26
C ALA A 319 20.90 -0.93 -9.52
N ASN A 320 21.80 -0.06 -10.02
CA ASN A 320 22.02 1.29 -9.48
C ASN A 320 21.07 2.35 -10.08
N GLN A 321 20.33 2.00 -11.13
CA GLN A 321 19.51 2.93 -11.91
C GLN A 321 18.00 2.70 -11.72
N LEU A 322 17.63 1.96 -10.68
CA LEU A 322 16.25 1.59 -10.39
C LEU A 322 15.37 2.84 -10.14
N PRO A 323 14.16 2.89 -10.72
CA PRO A 323 13.13 3.82 -10.29
C PRO A 323 12.92 3.77 -8.77
N LEU A 324 12.75 4.95 -8.18
CA LEU A 324 12.51 5.11 -6.75
C LEU A 324 11.12 5.69 -6.50
N ALA A 325 10.40 5.09 -5.55
CA ALA A 325 9.17 5.65 -5.01
C ALA A 325 9.36 5.95 -3.53
N ILE A 326 9.15 7.21 -3.12
CA ILE A 326 9.48 7.69 -1.79
C ILE A 326 8.27 8.35 -1.13
N THR A 327 7.93 7.93 0.09
CA THR A 327 6.84 8.51 0.86
C THR A 327 7.21 8.56 2.35
N ALA A 328 6.44 9.30 3.14
CA ALA A 328 6.61 9.38 4.58
C ALA A 328 5.27 9.55 5.30
N ALA A 329 5.24 9.13 6.55
CA ALA A 329 4.14 9.39 7.47
C ALA A 329 4.68 9.54 8.89
N ALA A 330 3.93 10.26 9.73
CA ALA A 330 4.16 10.20 11.16
C ALA A 330 3.76 8.81 11.69
N ILE A 331 4.45 8.37 12.74
CA ILE A 331 4.19 7.08 13.39
C ILE A 331 4.11 7.24 14.91
N ASP A 332 3.36 6.35 15.55
CA ASP A 332 3.29 6.27 17.00
C ASP A 332 4.51 5.56 17.61
N ALA A 333 4.44 5.25 18.91
CA ALA A 333 5.50 4.57 19.63
C ALA A 333 5.79 3.16 19.10
N ASP A 334 4.75 2.45 18.66
CA ASP A 334 4.76 1.08 18.14
C ASP A 334 5.07 1.02 16.64
N GLY A 335 5.14 2.19 16.00
CA GLY A 335 5.47 2.34 14.59
C GLY A 335 4.28 2.19 13.64
N LYS A 336 3.05 2.35 14.15
CA LYS A 336 1.83 2.44 13.33
C LYS A 336 1.69 3.87 12.77
N PRO A 337 1.21 4.04 11.54
CA PRO A 337 1.01 5.37 10.98
C PRO A 337 -0.06 6.13 11.76
N ILE A 338 0.24 7.38 12.08
CA ILE A 338 -0.70 8.36 12.62
C ILE A 338 -0.76 9.54 11.66
N GLY A 339 -1.97 9.95 11.31
CA GLY A 339 -2.19 11.01 10.34
C GLY A 339 -2.02 10.56 8.88
N HIS A 340 -1.76 11.54 8.01
CA HIS A 340 -1.76 11.37 6.55
C HIS A 340 -0.44 10.77 6.04
N VAL A 341 -0.55 9.85 5.07
CA VAL A 341 0.59 9.35 4.30
C VAL A 341 0.84 10.28 3.13
N LEU A 342 2.03 10.88 3.05
CA LEU A 342 2.37 11.80 1.96
C LEU A 342 2.23 11.10 0.59
N ASN A 343 1.74 11.83 -0.41
CA ASN A 343 1.76 11.34 -1.79
C ASN A 343 3.20 10.95 -2.19
N PRO A 344 3.39 9.85 -2.94
CA PRO A 344 4.71 9.44 -3.37
C PRO A 344 5.44 10.52 -4.17
N ILE A 345 6.76 10.59 -4.00
CA ILE A 345 7.68 11.21 -4.94
C ILE A 345 8.26 10.09 -5.79
N TYR A 346 8.16 10.21 -7.11
CA TYR A 346 8.79 9.26 -8.04
C TYR A 346 10.03 9.85 -8.65
N LEU A 347 11.16 9.14 -8.56
CA LEU A 347 12.43 9.55 -9.13
C LEU A 347 12.92 8.52 -10.15
N SER A 348 13.35 9.02 -11.30
CA SER A 348 14.07 8.22 -12.30
C SER A 348 15.56 8.53 -12.28
N TYR A 349 16.39 7.53 -12.54
CA TYR A 349 17.83 7.76 -12.67
C TYR A 349 18.12 8.62 -13.89
N LYS A 350 19.01 9.60 -13.74
CA LYS A 350 19.56 10.39 -14.84
C LYS A 350 21.04 10.60 -14.60
N SER A 351 21.87 10.04 -15.48
CA SER A 351 23.31 10.33 -15.48
C SER A 351 23.52 11.83 -15.67
N ASN A 352 24.44 12.41 -14.88
CA ASN A 352 24.84 13.81 -15.01
C ASN A 352 25.45 14.13 -16.39
#